data_AF-A0A5C5ZTX2-F1
#
_entry.id   AF-A0A5C5ZTX2-F1
#
_cell.length_a   1.000
_cell.length_b   1.000
_cell.length_c   1.000
_cell.angle_alpha   90.00
_cell.angle_beta   90.00
_cell.angle_gamma   90.00
#
_symmetry.space_group_name_H-M   'P 1'
#
loop_
_entity.id
_entity.type
_entity.pdbx_description
1 polymer ?
#
loop_
_entity_poly.entity_id
_entity_poly.type
_entity_poly.pdbx_seq_one_letter_code
_entity_poly.pdbx_strand_id
1 'polypeptide(L)'
;MRISWVFRLAQQRAERVFHPLSKESAMSLRRPVSRPQTRRLASLTLCLGLAPLAAAPALATIPYVPVPYAPVAIGPGIMPPPTVFGKEYSHDFDTTTSPGGAPDPEQVVLWDGLGGATDGVDFSFTRPNWEREDQVDAIANQHDALFDPLLRDEAHLVFSHDDEIAGRSPLGGFGPTPVPPAGPLLLSNGMTIGGTGELSHEMAGVFSPPSSQGVWAKQPEVNGMPLPKDVDGAELWGPEPDIELGGLGDTNKYSLDTDAASGASVWNLSGTNYLPHALVTSAVETLLGPIPATAFALFDDRQGPQAINLDAMMVSERVGDSDRFDFRGAHDEGLRVNPEGIIKTEGDAILFSISQIIDPADPDGYYSTGSELFVMDSVGVVGFLRHGGHLWDHGYALGALRLVGENGEETETVIDINALEAVADHGEAPVLTGDYNLNGVVDAADFTVWRDSMGATGLGLAADGNFDMVVDAVDYAIWRSNFGMTVPSPATSMAVPEPAAAGLLLAAVAGVLARRRSAC
;
A
#
# COMPACT_ATOMS: atom_id res chain seq x y z
N MET A 1 8.60 -61.93 -41.33
CA MET A 1 9.92 -61.94 -42.00
C MET A 1 10.65 -60.69 -41.55
N ARG A 2 11.53 -60.73 -40.53
CA ARG A 2 12.96 -61.09 -40.56
C ARG A 2 13.79 -60.18 -41.50
N ILE A 3 14.57 -59.24 -40.97
CA ILE A 3 16.04 -59.33 -40.78
C ILE A 3 16.69 -57.95 -40.60
N SER A 4 17.55 -57.89 -39.58
CA SER A 4 18.51 -56.86 -39.19
C SER A 4 19.80 -56.98 -40.02
N TRP A 5 20.53 -55.88 -40.27
CA TRP A 5 21.97 -55.96 -40.58
C TRP A 5 22.76 -54.90 -39.83
N VAL A 6 23.73 -55.41 -39.09
CA VAL A 6 24.83 -54.75 -38.39
C VAL A 6 26.10 -54.98 -39.22
N PHE A 7 27.00 -54.00 -39.26
CA PHE A 7 28.43 -54.25 -39.45
C PHE A 7 29.25 -53.53 -38.36
N ARG A 8 30.28 -54.22 -37.88
CA ARG A 8 31.07 -53.97 -36.66
C ARG A 8 32.57 -54.11 -36.99
N LEU A 9 33.43 -53.64 -36.07
CA LEU A 9 34.90 -53.83 -35.87
C LEU A 9 35.83 -52.82 -36.59
N ALA A 10 36.95 -52.36 -36.02
CA ALA A 10 37.71 -52.59 -34.77
C ALA A 10 38.74 -51.43 -34.61
N GLN A 11 38.93 -50.78 -33.45
CA GLN A 11 39.76 -51.13 -32.27
C GLN A 11 41.30 -51.04 -32.46
N GLN A 12 41.96 -50.09 -31.76
CA GLN A 12 43.11 -50.23 -30.81
C GLN A 12 43.86 -48.87 -30.67
N ARG A 13 43.91 -48.22 -29.49
CA ARG A 13 44.70 -48.46 -28.25
C ARG A 13 46.07 -47.74 -28.27
N ALA A 14 46.28 -46.75 -27.39
CA ALA A 14 47.42 -46.69 -26.44
C ALA A 14 47.49 -45.34 -25.68
N GLU A 15 47.60 -45.48 -24.37
CA GLU A 15 47.84 -44.48 -23.32
C GLU A 15 49.22 -43.81 -23.47
N ARG A 16 49.40 -42.60 -22.90
CA ARG A 16 50.47 -42.34 -21.90
C ARG A 16 50.39 -40.95 -21.26
N VAL A 17 50.38 -41.02 -19.93
CA VAL A 17 50.71 -40.02 -18.91
C VAL A 17 52.20 -39.64 -18.98
N PHE A 18 52.56 -38.36 -18.74
CA PHE A 18 53.56 -37.86 -17.78
C PHE A 18 54.04 -36.41 -18.09
N HIS A 19 53.88 -35.54 -17.08
CA HIS A 19 54.66 -34.34 -16.68
C HIS A 19 56.20 -34.52 -16.83
N PRO A 20 57.12 -33.51 -16.74
CA PRO A 20 57.21 -32.59 -15.58
C PRO A 20 58.06 -31.27 -15.62
N LEU A 21 57.91 -30.43 -14.55
CA LEU A 21 58.92 -29.72 -13.70
C LEU A 21 59.98 -28.77 -14.35
N SER A 22 60.54 -27.71 -13.76
CA SER A 22 60.44 -26.94 -12.50
C SER A 22 61.65 -25.97 -12.43
N LYS A 23 61.55 -24.86 -11.65
CA LYS A 23 62.65 -24.16 -10.90
C LYS A 23 63.75 -23.45 -11.72
N GLU A 24 64.44 -22.36 -11.33
CA GLU A 24 64.66 -21.65 -10.05
C GLU A 24 65.32 -20.26 -10.34
N SER A 25 65.04 -19.28 -9.45
CA SER A 25 65.95 -18.28 -8.82
C SER A 25 66.71 -17.14 -9.56
N ALA A 26 66.28 -15.91 -9.23
CA ALA A 26 67.00 -14.80 -8.56
C ALA A 26 68.24 -14.10 -9.16
N MET A 27 68.16 -12.76 -9.28
CA MET A 27 69.22 -11.85 -8.75
C MET A 27 68.71 -10.41 -8.50
N SER A 28 69.12 -9.87 -7.36
CA SER A 28 68.72 -8.59 -6.76
C SER A 28 69.50 -7.39 -7.31
N LEU A 29 69.00 -6.16 -7.12
CA LEU A 29 69.81 -5.03 -6.61
C LEU A 29 68.93 -3.85 -6.13
N ARG A 30 69.52 -3.04 -5.23
CA ARG A 30 68.90 -2.22 -4.18
C ARG A 30 68.69 -0.73 -4.55
N ARG A 31 67.74 -0.10 -3.83
CA ARG A 31 67.48 1.33 -3.39
C ARG A 31 68.61 2.39 -3.51
N PRO A 32 68.40 3.68 -3.09
CA PRO A 32 67.36 4.73 -3.32
C PRO A 32 68.04 6.07 -3.76
N VAL A 33 67.39 7.27 -3.75
CA VAL A 33 67.97 8.61 -3.33
C VAL A 33 67.11 9.86 -3.71
N SER A 34 66.81 10.66 -2.67
CA SER A 34 66.68 12.14 -2.46
C SER A 34 65.86 13.16 -3.30
N ARG A 35 65.21 14.07 -2.53
CA ARG A 35 64.58 15.38 -2.84
C ARG A 35 65.52 16.43 -3.51
N PRO A 36 65.01 17.62 -3.96
CA PRO A 36 64.86 18.83 -3.09
C PRO A 36 63.56 19.66 -3.39
N GLN A 37 62.79 20.15 -2.42
CA GLN A 37 62.84 21.40 -1.63
C GLN A 37 63.03 22.75 -2.36
N THR A 38 61.99 23.62 -2.26
CA THR A 38 62.04 25.10 -2.09
C THR A 38 60.86 25.50 -1.16
N ARG A 39 61.08 25.84 0.13
CA ARG A 39 61.14 27.18 0.79
C ARG A 39 59.98 28.11 0.36
N ARG A 40 59.23 28.83 1.22
CA ARG A 40 59.27 29.30 2.63
C ARG A 40 57.91 30.01 2.86
N LEU A 41 57.21 29.94 3.99
CA LEU A 41 57.35 30.82 5.17
C LEU A 41 56.24 30.45 6.18
N ALA A 42 56.61 30.35 7.45
CA ALA A 42 55.69 30.28 8.57
C ALA A 42 55.21 31.69 8.94
N SER A 43 53.93 31.82 9.29
CA SER A 43 53.42 32.92 10.12
C SER A 43 52.50 32.29 11.16
N LEU A 44 53.00 32.27 12.39
CA LEU A 44 52.27 31.84 13.58
C LEU A 44 51.34 32.98 13.97
N THR A 45 50.03 32.80 13.87
CA THR A 45 49.06 33.69 14.52
C THR A 45 48.08 32.84 15.33
N LEU A 46 47.92 33.28 16.57
CA LEU A 46 47.18 32.71 17.67
C LEU A 46 45.70 32.48 17.31
N CYS A 47 45.26 31.24 17.11
CA CYS A 47 43.83 30.92 17.08
C CYS A 47 43.34 30.70 18.51
N LEU A 48 42.43 31.56 18.95
CA LEU A 48 41.57 31.27 20.09
C LEU A 48 40.87 29.92 19.85
N GLY A 49 40.80 29.10 20.89
CA GLY A 49 40.04 27.87 20.89
C GLY A 49 38.56 28.16 20.65
N LEU A 50 38.09 27.85 19.45
CA LEU A 50 36.76 27.28 19.26
C LEU A 50 37.00 25.79 19.08
N ALA A 51 36.62 25.00 20.09
CA ALA A 51 36.34 23.61 19.84
C ALA A 51 35.32 23.58 18.69
N PRO A 52 35.49 22.76 17.65
CA PRO A 52 34.33 22.41 16.85
C PRO A 52 33.35 21.80 17.86
N LEU A 53 32.16 22.40 18.01
CA LEU A 53 31.02 21.56 18.30
C LEU A 53 31.00 20.59 17.12
N ALA A 54 31.58 19.41 17.31
CA ALA A 54 31.16 18.26 16.54
C ALA A 54 29.67 18.19 16.81
N ALA A 55 28.86 18.51 15.80
CA ALA A 55 27.47 18.13 15.81
C ALA A 55 27.49 16.64 16.16
N ALA A 56 26.87 16.30 17.29
CA ALA A 56 26.64 14.90 17.60
C ALA A 56 25.90 14.31 16.40
N PRO A 57 26.28 13.10 15.93
CA PRO A 57 25.44 12.42 14.96
C PRO A 57 24.06 12.27 15.59
N ALA A 58 23.05 12.84 14.92
CA ALA A 58 21.67 12.52 15.24
C ALA A 58 21.51 11.03 14.91
N LEU A 59 21.30 10.23 15.96
CA LEU A 59 20.73 8.89 15.82
C LEU A 59 19.30 9.03 15.24
N ALA A 60 18.69 7.94 14.78
CA ALA A 60 17.25 7.87 14.47
C ALA A 60 16.49 8.77 15.46
N THR A 61 15.94 9.87 14.96
CA THR A 61 15.76 11.09 15.78
C THR A 61 14.65 10.96 16.83
N ILE A 62 13.81 9.93 16.74
CA ILE A 62 12.75 9.61 17.67
C ILE A 62 12.79 8.11 17.96
N PRO A 63 12.99 7.67 19.21
CA PRO A 63 12.96 6.26 19.56
C PRO A 63 11.60 5.66 19.21
N TYR A 64 11.59 4.60 18.41
CA TYR A 64 10.42 3.78 18.16
C TYR A 64 9.94 3.12 19.47
N VAL A 65 8.67 3.29 19.80
CA VAL A 65 8.03 2.67 20.97
C VAL A 65 6.77 1.94 20.52
N PRO A 66 6.77 0.59 20.48
CA PRO A 66 5.60 -0.17 20.04
C PRO A 66 4.34 0.25 20.80
N VAL A 67 3.28 0.55 20.07
CA VAL A 67 1.98 0.87 20.66
C VAL A 67 1.06 -0.35 20.53
N PRO A 68 0.38 -0.79 21.61
CA PRO A 68 -0.51 -1.94 21.52
C PRO A 68 -1.64 -1.72 20.52
N TYR A 69 -1.89 -2.72 19.69
CA TYR A 69 -3.03 -2.75 18.78
C TYR A 69 -4.34 -2.51 19.53
N ALA A 70 -5.19 -1.64 18.97
CA ALA A 70 -6.52 -1.34 19.46
C ALA A 70 -7.58 -1.85 18.45
N PRO A 71 -8.77 -2.29 18.91
CA PRO A 71 -9.83 -2.70 18.01
C PRO A 71 -10.22 -1.57 17.05
N VAL A 72 -10.31 -1.91 15.77
CA VAL A 72 -10.76 -0.99 14.73
C VAL A 72 -12.28 -0.88 14.77
N ALA A 73 -12.78 0.34 14.61
CA ALA A 73 -14.21 0.59 14.51
C ALA A 73 -14.55 1.23 13.17
N ILE A 74 -15.56 0.67 12.51
CA ILE A 74 -16.11 1.25 11.29
C ILE A 74 -16.99 2.44 11.67
N GLY A 75 -17.06 3.47 10.83
CA GLY A 75 -17.87 4.66 11.11
C GLY A 75 -17.60 5.84 10.18
N PRO A 76 -18.36 6.93 10.34
CA PRO A 76 -18.27 8.12 9.50
C PRO A 76 -17.03 8.98 9.78
N GLY A 77 -16.31 8.73 10.86
CA GLY A 77 -15.06 9.40 11.19
C GLY A 77 -13.85 8.68 10.62
N ILE A 78 -12.77 9.43 10.43
CA ILE A 78 -11.47 8.92 10.03
C ILE A 78 -10.50 9.05 11.19
N MET A 79 -9.86 7.95 11.61
CA MET A 79 -8.84 7.99 12.64
C MET A 79 -7.66 8.85 12.15
N PRO A 80 -7.22 9.86 12.93
CA PRO A 80 -6.06 10.67 12.55
C PRO A 80 -4.79 9.83 12.36
N PRO A 81 -3.87 10.21 11.46
CA PRO A 81 -2.65 9.44 11.22
C PRO A 81 -1.86 9.12 12.50
N PRO A 82 -1.66 10.06 13.45
CA PRO A 82 -0.89 9.75 14.65
C PRO A 82 -1.53 8.75 15.62
N THR A 83 -2.79 8.37 15.38
CA THR A 83 -3.54 7.46 16.24
C THR A 83 -3.75 6.08 15.64
N VAL A 84 -3.50 5.91 14.34
CA VAL A 84 -3.45 4.58 13.72
C VAL A 84 -2.15 3.90 14.14
N PHE A 85 -2.19 2.62 14.45
CA PHE A 85 -1.02 1.84 14.87
C PHE A 85 -0.64 0.84 13.78
N GLY A 86 0.58 0.32 13.82
CA GLY A 86 1.06 -0.71 12.91
C GLY A 86 1.17 -0.18 11.50
N LYS A 87 1.74 1.01 11.34
CA LYS A 87 1.84 1.63 10.02
C LYS A 87 3.21 1.37 9.45
N GLU A 88 3.24 0.85 8.23
CA GLU A 88 4.46 0.56 7.50
C GLU A 88 4.39 1.25 6.15
N TYR A 89 5.51 1.77 5.68
CA TYR A 89 5.60 2.42 4.38
C TYR A 89 6.81 1.97 3.59
N SER A 90 6.63 1.89 2.28
CA SER A 90 7.70 1.87 1.28
C SER A 90 7.73 3.22 0.56
N HIS A 91 8.91 3.64 0.10
CA HIS A 91 9.08 4.83 -0.72
C HIS A 91 10.32 4.70 -1.60
N ASP A 92 10.43 5.55 -2.62
CA ASP A 92 11.58 5.59 -3.53
C ASP A 92 12.88 5.68 -2.72
N PHE A 93 13.81 4.76 -3.00
CA PHE A 93 15.15 4.75 -2.42
C PHE A 93 15.16 4.94 -0.89
N ASP A 94 14.37 4.15 -0.17
CA ASP A 94 14.50 3.87 1.26
C ASP A 94 15.93 4.04 1.77
N THR A 95 16.18 5.06 2.59
CA THR A 95 17.50 5.24 3.18
C THR A 95 17.52 4.60 4.55
N THR A 96 18.52 3.75 4.80
CA THR A 96 18.89 3.34 6.17
C THR A 96 18.86 4.56 7.12
N THR A 97 18.40 4.36 8.36
CA THR A 97 18.03 5.33 9.44
C THR A 97 18.87 6.60 9.73
N SER A 98 19.81 7.00 8.88
CA SER A 98 20.53 8.26 8.93
C SER A 98 20.13 9.17 7.76
N PRO A 99 19.86 10.47 7.98
CA PRO A 99 19.70 11.43 6.89
C PRO A 99 20.89 11.39 5.92
N GLY A 100 20.63 11.05 4.65
CA GLY A 100 21.68 10.82 3.65
C GLY A 100 22.35 9.44 3.75
N GLY A 101 21.65 8.45 4.33
CA GLY A 101 21.99 7.04 4.28
C GLY A 101 22.08 6.53 2.83
N ALA A 102 22.69 5.36 2.66
CA ALA A 102 22.61 4.71 1.36
C ALA A 102 21.16 4.27 1.13
N PRO A 103 20.62 4.45 -0.09
CA PRO A 103 19.41 3.74 -0.52
C PRO A 103 19.57 2.23 -0.26
N ASP A 104 18.50 1.58 0.14
CA ASP A 104 18.46 0.19 0.59
C ASP A 104 17.21 -0.52 0.06
N PRO A 105 17.01 -0.58 -1.28
CA PRO A 105 15.74 -1.00 -1.87
C PRO A 105 15.27 -2.34 -1.32
N GLU A 106 13.96 -2.54 -1.26
CA GLU A 106 13.32 -3.69 -0.63
C GLU A 106 13.18 -3.57 0.90
N GLN A 107 13.42 -2.40 1.51
CA GLN A 107 13.26 -2.16 2.94
C GLN A 107 12.03 -1.31 3.28
N VAL A 108 11.17 -1.82 4.16
CA VAL A 108 10.04 -1.04 4.71
C VAL A 108 10.41 -0.36 6.02
N VAL A 109 9.73 0.74 6.33
CA VAL A 109 9.89 1.49 7.60
C VAL A 109 8.73 1.18 8.54
N LEU A 110 9.03 0.82 9.79
CA LEU A 110 8.03 0.71 10.86
C LEU A 110 7.77 2.06 11.50
N TRP A 111 6.50 2.46 11.61
CA TRP A 111 6.09 3.71 12.26
C TRP A 111 5.11 3.46 13.40
N ASP A 112 5.49 3.83 14.63
CA ASP A 112 4.67 3.61 15.85
C ASP A 112 3.41 4.48 15.95
N GLY A 113 3.18 5.33 14.94
CA GLY A 113 2.13 6.33 14.89
C GLY A 113 2.32 7.53 15.81
N LEU A 114 3.24 7.52 16.76
CA LEU A 114 3.56 8.66 17.63
C LEU A 114 4.78 9.45 17.17
N GLY A 115 5.27 9.16 15.95
CA GLY A 115 6.43 9.82 15.36
C GLY A 115 7.74 9.04 15.49
N GLY A 116 7.75 7.88 16.17
CA GLY A 116 8.91 7.01 16.28
C GLY A 116 8.98 6.03 15.11
N ALA A 117 10.17 5.86 14.53
CA ALA A 117 10.39 4.98 13.39
C ALA A 117 11.63 4.11 13.56
N THR A 118 11.64 2.93 12.92
CA THR A 118 12.79 2.01 12.84
C THR A 118 12.73 1.19 11.55
N ASP A 119 13.86 0.58 11.17
CA ASP A 119 13.91 -0.36 10.03
C ASP A 119 12.96 -1.55 10.29
N GLY A 120 12.18 -1.92 9.27
CA GLY A 120 11.23 -3.02 9.28
C GLY A 120 11.71 -4.26 8.53
N VAL A 121 10.82 -4.84 7.73
CA VAL A 121 11.17 -5.96 6.83
C VAL A 121 12.12 -5.48 5.75
N ASP A 122 13.19 -6.24 5.55
CA ASP A 122 14.09 -6.12 4.41
C ASP A 122 13.85 -7.35 3.52
N PHE A 123 13.25 -7.13 2.35
CA PHE A 123 12.94 -8.17 1.36
C PHE A 123 14.12 -8.51 0.44
N SER A 124 15.30 -7.89 0.66
CA SER A 124 16.52 -8.16 -0.09
C SER A 124 16.82 -9.65 -0.18
N PHE A 125 17.09 -10.13 -1.40
CA PHE A 125 17.45 -11.52 -1.71
C PHE A 125 16.41 -12.58 -1.31
N THR A 126 15.16 -12.18 -1.03
CA THR A 126 14.10 -13.16 -0.77
C THR A 126 13.86 -14.04 -2.01
N ARG A 127 14.05 -13.53 -3.23
CA ARG A 127 13.77 -14.24 -4.49
C ARG A 127 14.90 -15.25 -4.86
N PRO A 128 14.58 -16.52 -5.22
CA PRO A 128 15.60 -17.56 -5.42
C PRO A 128 16.45 -17.45 -6.70
N ASN A 129 16.04 -16.64 -7.69
CA ASN A 129 16.71 -16.54 -8.99
C ASN A 129 17.03 -15.10 -9.42
N TRP A 130 16.92 -14.14 -8.51
CA TRP A 130 17.20 -12.74 -8.79
C TRP A 130 18.16 -12.18 -7.75
N GLU A 131 19.32 -11.73 -8.24
CA GLU A 131 20.43 -11.24 -7.42
C GLU A 131 20.47 -9.70 -7.35
N ARG A 132 19.46 -9.02 -7.91
CA ARG A 132 19.37 -7.56 -7.99
C ARG A 132 18.28 -7.07 -7.04
N GLU A 133 18.64 -6.22 -6.10
CA GLU A 133 17.69 -5.42 -5.30
C GLU A 133 16.93 -4.47 -6.23
N ASP A 134 15.60 -4.52 -6.17
CA ASP A 134 14.70 -3.66 -6.94
C ASP A 134 13.83 -2.85 -5.95
N GLN A 135 13.19 -1.79 -6.39
CA GLN A 135 12.30 -1.03 -5.51
C GLN A 135 11.05 -1.84 -5.15
N VAL A 136 10.59 -1.72 -3.90
CA VAL A 136 9.29 -2.22 -3.48
C VAL A 136 8.22 -1.22 -3.85
N ASP A 137 7.32 -1.68 -4.69
CA ASP A 137 6.36 -0.86 -5.44
C ASP A 137 4.92 -1.04 -4.95
N ALA A 138 4.72 -2.04 -4.09
CA ALA A 138 3.51 -2.17 -3.29
C ALA A 138 3.81 -3.10 -2.11
N ILE A 139 3.09 -2.92 -1.02
CA ILE A 139 3.16 -3.80 0.15
C ILE A 139 1.77 -4.17 0.61
N ALA A 140 1.66 -5.31 1.29
CA ALA A 140 0.47 -5.66 2.05
C ALA A 140 0.80 -6.68 3.15
N ASN A 141 0.00 -6.71 4.20
CA ASN A 141 -0.11 -7.85 5.07
C ASN A 141 -1.11 -8.88 4.51
N GLN A 142 -1.02 -10.12 4.98
CA GLN A 142 -1.92 -11.19 4.52
C GLN A 142 -3.31 -11.18 5.19
N HIS A 143 -3.50 -10.43 6.28
CA HIS A 143 -4.71 -10.50 7.10
C HIS A 143 -5.27 -9.11 7.35
N ASP A 144 -5.45 -8.39 6.26
CA ASP A 144 -5.91 -7.02 6.30
C ASP A 144 -7.29 -6.94 6.95
N ALA A 145 -7.33 -6.24 8.08
CA ALA A 145 -8.51 -6.16 8.92
C ALA A 145 -9.65 -5.35 8.28
N LEU A 146 -9.31 -4.48 7.32
CA LEU A 146 -10.23 -3.53 6.70
C LEU A 146 -10.51 -3.81 5.23
N PHE A 147 -9.88 -4.82 4.63
CA PHE A 147 -10.18 -5.28 3.28
C PHE A 147 -11.69 -5.50 3.04
N ASP A 148 -12.33 -6.32 3.89
CA ASP A 148 -13.76 -6.61 3.78
C ASP A 148 -14.65 -5.37 3.99
N PRO A 149 -14.44 -4.56 5.05
CA PRO A 149 -15.10 -3.28 5.18
C PRO A 149 -14.90 -2.33 4.00
N LEU A 150 -13.73 -2.30 3.38
CA LEU A 150 -13.45 -1.44 2.23
C LEU A 150 -14.26 -1.90 1.01
N LEU A 151 -14.33 -3.21 0.73
CA LEU A 151 -15.16 -3.75 -0.36
C LEU A 151 -16.65 -3.48 -0.19
N ARG A 152 -17.09 -3.28 1.06
CA ARG A 152 -18.46 -2.92 1.41
C ARG A 152 -18.74 -1.42 1.35
N ASP A 153 -17.73 -0.61 1.00
CA ASP A 153 -17.80 0.85 1.09
C ASP A 153 -18.14 1.30 2.52
N GLU A 154 -17.51 0.67 3.53
CA GLU A 154 -17.70 0.94 4.96
C GLU A 154 -16.43 1.48 5.64
N ALA A 155 -15.24 0.99 5.28
CA ALA A 155 -13.98 1.62 5.65
C ALA A 155 -13.60 2.70 4.63
N HIS A 156 -12.80 3.67 5.03
CA HIS A 156 -12.31 4.72 4.13
C HIS A 156 -11.07 4.24 3.40
N LEU A 157 -10.95 4.61 2.13
CA LEU A 157 -9.76 4.34 1.34
C LEU A 157 -8.69 5.39 1.67
N VAL A 158 -7.46 4.95 1.88
CA VAL A 158 -6.25 5.78 1.90
C VAL A 158 -5.45 5.44 0.65
N PHE A 159 -4.83 6.43 0.03
CA PHE A 159 -4.00 6.21 -1.15
C PHE A 159 -2.91 7.26 -1.31
N SER A 160 -1.82 6.91 -1.98
CA SER A 160 -0.80 7.83 -2.50
C SER A 160 -0.89 7.91 -4.03
N HIS A 161 0.02 8.68 -4.64
CA HIS A 161 0.18 8.71 -6.08
C HIS A 161 1.64 8.98 -6.47
N ASP A 162 1.99 8.55 -7.68
CA ASP A 162 3.34 8.61 -8.24
C ASP A 162 3.77 10.07 -8.48
N ASP A 163 5.05 10.35 -8.23
CA ASP A 163 5.65 11.67 -8.38
C ASP A 163 5.98 12.06 -9.81
N GLU A 164 5.99 11.12 -10.74
CA GLU A 164 6.13 11.38 -12.16
C GLU A 164 5.05 10.63 -12.94
N ILE A 165 4.09 11.37 -13.50
CA ILE A 165 2.97 10.78 -14.24
C ILE A 165 2.98 11.24 -15.71
N ALA A 166 2.37 10.48 -16.61
CA ALA A 166 2.27 10.87 -18.00
C ALA A 166 1.18 11.93 -18.19
N GLY A 167 1.59 13.09 -18.69
CA GLY A 167 0.69 14.15 -19.13
C GLY A 167 0.79 14.36 -20.64
N ARG A 168 -0.32 14.73 -21.29
CA ARG A 168 -0.23 15.14 -22.70
C ARG A 168 0.46 16.49 -22.83
N SER A 169 1.53 16.52 -23.62
CA SER A 169 2.25 17.75 -23.95
C SER A 169 1.39 18.67 -24.85
N PRO A 170 1.46 20.00 -24.67
CA PRO A 170 0.83 20.97 -25.58
C PRO A 170 1.29 20.85 -27.04
N LEU A 171 2.44 20.21 -27.29
CA LEU A 171 2.98 19.97 -28.63
C LEU A 171 2.52 18.63 -29.24
N GLY A 172 1.68 17.89 -28.53
CA GLY A 172 1.23 16.54 -28.86
C GLY A 172 2.12 15.44 -28.28
N GLY A 173 1.52 14.28 -28.04
CA GLY A 173 2.18 13.12 -27.40
C GLY A 173 2.18 13.22 -25.86
N PHE A 174 2.51 12.10 -25.22
CA PHE A 174 2.66 12.02 -23.77
C PHE A 174 4.11 12.28 -23.36
N GLY A 175 4.28 12.91 -22.21
CA GLY A 175 5.59 13.13 -21.59
C GLY A 175 5.47 13.22 -20.07
N PRO A 176 6.61 13.13 -19.37
CA PRO A 176 6.62 13.09 -17.92
C PRO A 176 6.15 14.43 -17.35
N THR A 177 5.29 14.36 -16.35
CA THR A 177 4.75 15.49 -15.60
C THR A 177 5.07 15.27 -14.12
N PRO A 178 6.03 16.02 -13.56
CA PRO A 178 6.37 15.90 -12.16
C PRO A 178 5.23 16.44 -11.29
N VAL A 179 4.91 15.72 -10.24
CA VAL A 179 3.91 16.07 -9.24
C VAL A 179 4.65 16.41 -7.94
N PRO A 180 4.28 17.51 -7.25
CA PRO A 180 5.01 17.90 -6.05
C PRO A 180 4.78 16.92 -4.89
N PRO A 181 5.82 16.70 -4.05
CA PRO A 181 5.75 15.77 -2.92
C PRO A 181 4.87 16.26 -1.77
N ALA A 182 4.42 17.52 -1.81
CA ALA A 182 3.44 18.07 -0.88
C ALA A 182 2.34 18.81 -1.65
N GLY A 183 1.10 18.64 -1.18
CA GLY A 183 -0.06 19.29 -1.76
C GLY A 183 -0.28 20.71 -1.22
N PRO A 184 -1.47 21.29 -1.41
CA PRO A 184 -2.66 20.68 -2.01
C PRO A 184 -2.58 20.50 -3.53
N LEU A 185 -3.07 19.38 -4.05
CA LEU A 185 -3.31 19.15 -5.47
C LEU A 185 -4.80 19.26 -5.78
N LEU A 186 -5.16 20.13 -6.73
CA LEU A 186 -6.55 20.32 -7.15
C LEU A 186 -6.92 19.33 -8.24
N LEU A 187 -8.05 18.66 -8.06
CA LEU A 187 -8.61 17.68 -8.98
C LEU A 187 -9.78 18.26 -9.81
N SER A 188 -10.10 17.61 -10.93
CA SER A 188 -11.18 18.02 -11.85
C SER A 188 -12.57 18.00 -11.22
N ASN A 189 -12.78 17.14 -10.21
CA ASN A 189 -14.01 17.14 -9.40
C ASN A 189 -14.11 18.33 -8.43
N GLY A 190 -13.09 19.19 -8.36
CA GLY A 190 -13.00 20.34 -7.46
C GLY A 190 -12.53 20.00 -6.03
N MET A 191 -12.22 18.73 -5.76
CA MET A 191 -11.66 18.28 -4.49
C MET A 191 -10.14 18.46 -4.49
N THR A 192 -9.53 18.21 -3.33
CA THR A 192 -8.10 18.40 -3.15
C THR A 192 -7.50 17.22 -2.42
N ILE A 193 -6.42 16.70 -2.97
CA ILE A 193 -5.64 15.60 -2.40
C ILE A 193 -4.24 16.09 -1.98
N GLY A 194 -3.47 15.18 -1.37
CA GLY A 194 -2.10 15.43 -0.94
C GLY A 194 -1.12 15.48 -2.10
N GLY A 195 0.12 15.83 -1.80
CA GLY A 195 1.24 15.58 -2.72
C GLY A 195 1.61 14.09 -2.73
N THR A 196 2.63 13.73 -3.49
CA THR A 196 3.02 12.34 -3.74
C THR A 196 3.63 11.69 -2.49
N GLY A 197 4.38 12.46 -1.69
CA GLY A 197 4.85 12.06 -0.36
C GLY A 197 3.81 12.22 0.76
N GLU A 198 2.53 12.40 0.43
CA GLU A 198 1.42 12.52 1.38
C GLU A 198 0.39 11.42 1.11
N LEU A 199 -0.36 11.04 2.13
CA LEU A 199 -1.47 10.10 1.94
C LEU A 199 -2.79 10.86 1.87
N SER A 200 -3.54 10.58 0.82
CA SER A 200 -4.89 11.09 0.59
C SER A 200 -5.92 10.07 1.08
N HIS A 201 -7.16 10.50 1.24
CA HIS A 201 -8.25 9.58 1.52
C HIS A 201 -9.45 9.84 0.61
N GLU A 202 -10.23 8.80 0.40
CA GLU A 202 -11.62 8.90 -0.03
C GLU A 202 -12.54 8.31 1.04
N MET A 203 -13.46 9.14 1.50
CA MET A 203 -14.45 8.73 2.49
C MET A 203 -15.42 7.71 1.89
N ALA A 204 -15.81 6.75 2.72
CA ALA A 204 -16.79 5.74 2.37
C ALA A 204 -18.14 6.37 1.99
N GLY A 205 -18.72 5.91 0.89
CA GLY A 205 -19.95 6.42 0.30
C GLY A 205 -21.21 6.17 1.14
N VAL A 206 -21.15 5.19 2.05
CA VAL A 206 -22.16 5.04 3.10
C VAL A 206 -22.26 6.27 4.01
N PHE A 207 -21.12 6.89 4.33
CA PHE A 207 -21.05 7.96 5.32
C PHE A 207 -20.96 9.34 4.69
N SER A 208 -20.52 9.42 3.43
CA SER A 208 -20.19 10.67 2.76
C SER A 208 -20.77 10.75 1.35
N PRO A 209 -21.00 11.97 0.81
CA PRO A 209 -21.34 12.13 -0.60
C PRO A 209 -20.29 11.48 -1.51
N PRO A 210 -20.67 11.08 -2.74
CA PRO A 210 -19.73 10.43 -3.63
C PRO A 210 -18.47 11.25 -3.91
N SER A 211 -17.33 10.58 -4.02
CA SER A 211 -16.00 11.20 -4.30
C SER A 211 -15.59 12.25 -3.27
N SER A 212 -15.94 12.04 -2.00
CA SER A 212 -15.51 12.90 -0.90
C SER A 212 -14.05 12.61 -0.54
N GLN A 213 -13.14 13.38 -1.13
CA GLN A 213 -11.69 13.21 -1.00
C GLN A 213 -11.02 14.29 -0.17
N GLY A 214 -9.86 13.96 0.40
CA GLY A 214 -9.05 14.90 1.17
C GLY A 214 -7.63 14.40 1.40
N VAL A 215 -6.87 15.15 2.19
CA VAL A 215 -5.57 14.70 2.68
C VAL A 215 -5.76 14.03 4.04
N TRP A 216 -5.23 12.83 4.20
CA TRP A 216 -5.23 12.12 5.47
C TRP A 216 -3.95 12.38 6.26
N ALA A 217 -2.78 12.11 5.69
CA ALA A 217 -1.48 12.30 6.33
C ALA A 217 -0.57 13.22 5.51
N LYS A 218 0.02 14.22 6.15
CA LYS A 218 1.02 15.12 5.56
C LYS A 218 2.42 14.52 5.62
N GLN A 219 3.36 15.01 4.81
CA GLN A 219 4.72 14.45 4.78
C GLN A 219 5.40 14.33 6.16
N PRO A 220 5.24 15.26 7.12
CA PRO A 220 5.85 15.07 8.45
C PRO A 220 5.16 13.99 9.29
N GLU A 221 3.97 13.58 8.90
CA GLU A 221 3.23 12.45 9.46
C GLU A 221 3.65 11.18 8.70
N VAL A 222 3.72 11.19 7.38
CA VAL A 222 4.25 10.09 6.57
C VAL A 222 5.78 9.99 6.75
N ASN A 223 6.21 9.07 7.61
CA ASN A 223 7.62 8.77 7.89
C ASN A 223 8.37 9.89 8.66
N GLY A 224 8.84 9.59 9.88
CA GLY A 224 9.53 10.53 10.78
C GLY A 224 10.98 10.89 10.39
N MET A 225 11.33 10.72 9.11
CA MET A 225 12.69 10.73 8.53
C MET A 225 12.77 11.80 7.40
N PRO A 226 13.78 11.86 6.51
CA PRO A 226 13.74 12.80 5.38
C PRO A 226 12.40 12.69 4.63
N LEU A 227 11.83 13.83 4.26
CA LEU A 227 10.47 13.86 3.69
C LEU A 227 10.41 12.98 2.42
N PRO A 228 9.41 12.09 2.31
CA PRO A 228 9.26 11.21 1.16
C PRO A 228 9.06 12.02 -0.12
N LYS A 229 9.62 11.50 -1.22
CA LYS A 229 9.37 11.97 -2.59
C LYS A 229 7.96 11.54 -3.00
N ASP A 230 7.66 10.27 -2.81
CA ASP A 230 6.43 9.53 -3.05
C ASP A 230 6.28 8.45 -1.95
N VAL A 231 5.13 7.79 -1.94
CA VAL A 231 4.89 6.62 -1.09
C VAL A 231 4.48 5.50 -2.04
N ASP A 232 5.26 4.42 -2.08
CA ASP A 232 5.07 3.28 -3.01
C ASP A 232 4.39 2.10 -2.32
N GLY A 233 4.18 2.21 -1.02
CA GLY A 233 3.55 1.16 -0.26
C GLY A 233 3.05 1.70 1.06
N ALA A 234 1.86 1.28 1.44
CA ALA A 234 1.28 1.59 2.73
C ALA A 234 0.62 0.34 3.28
N GLU A 235 0.90 0.05 4.54
CA GLU A 235 0.17 -0.94 5.33
C GLU A 235 -0.28 -0.24 6.62
N LEU A 236 -1.53 -0.44 7.02
CA LEU A 236 -2.14 0.21 8.18
C LEU A 236 -2.87 -0.85 9.02
N TRP A 237 -2.95 -0.60 10.33
CA TRP A 237 -3.67 -1.46 11.26
C TRP A 237 -3.06 -2.84 11.48
N GLY A 238 -1.74 -2.93 11.29
CA GLY A 238 -0.95 -4.09 11.66
C GLY A 238 -0.78 -4.31 13.17
N PRO A 239 -0.61 -5.55 13.64
CA PRO A 239 -0.05 -5.80 14.96
C PRO A 239 1.43 -5.35 15.00
N GLU A 240 1.70 -4.25 15.70
CA GLU A 240 3.05 -3.76 16.02
C GLU A 240 3.91 -4.84 16.68
N PRO A 241 5.23 -4.85 16.43
CA PRO A 241 6.02 -6.03 16.10
C PRO A 241 5.80 -7.19 17.06
N ASP A 242 5.53 -8.35 16.49
CA ASP A 242 5.61 -9.59 17.24
C ASP A 242 7.08 -9.89 17.59
N ILE A 243 7.43 -9.64 18.85
CA ILE A 243 8.74 -9.97 19.43
C ILE A 243 9.01 -11.49 19.31
N GLU A 244 7.98 -12.33 19.19
CA GLU A 244 8.12 -13.77 18.99
C GLU A 244 8.49 -14.16 17.54
N LEU A 245 8.24 -13.29 16.55
CA LEU A 245 8.65 -13.45 15.13
C LEU A 245 9.91 -12.66 14.75
N GLY A 246 10.60 -12.08 15.73
CA GLY A 246 11.87 -11.39 15.50
C GLY A 246 11.74 -9.91 15.11
N GLY A 247 10.57 -9.30 15.29
CA GLY A 247 10.37 -7.86 15.04
C GLY A 247 10.34 -7.47 13.56
N LEU A 248 9.90 -8.39 12.69
CA LEU A 248 9.87 -8.24 11.24
C LEU A 248 8.58 -7.57 10.73
N GLY A 249 8.03 -6.56 11.42
CA GLY A 249 6.78 -5.93 10.97
C GLY A 249 5.60 -6.89 10.79
N ASP A 250 4.55 -6.45 10.12
CA ASP A 250 3.39 -7.27 9.74
C ASP A 250 3.17 -7.41 8.22
N THR A 251 3.74 -6.51 7.41
CA THR A 251 3.81 -6.69 5.96
C THR A 251 4.55 -7.97 5.62
N ASN A 252 3.96 -8.79 4.75
CA ASN A 252 4.59 -10.03 4.30
C ASN A 252 4.32 -10.39 2.85
N LYS A 253 3.63 -9.49 2.12
CA LYS A 253 3.45 -9.52 0.68
C LYS A 253 3.99 -8.22 0.11
N TYR A 254 4.62 -8.30 -1.06
CA TYR A 254 5.16 -7.13 -1.73
C TYR A 254 5.17 -7.32 -3.25
N SER A 255 5.10 -6.21 -3.97
CA SER A 255 5.36 -6.09 -5.41
C SER A 255 6.70 -5.40 -5.63
N LEU A 256 7.27 -5.57 -6.81
CA LEU A 256 8.46 -4.86 -7.25
C LEU A 256 8.12 -4.09 -8.53
N ASP A 257 8.79 -2.97 -8.77
CA ASP A 257 8.58 -2.12 -9.96
C ASP A 257 8.83 -2.86 -11.30
N THR A 258 9.30 -4.11 -11.29
CA THR A 258 9.52 -4.90 -12.51
C THR A 258 8.86 -6.28 -12.52
N ASP A 259 7.55 -6.32 -12.26
CA ASP A 259 6.70 -7.52 -12.28
C ASP A 259 6.94 -8.47 -13.47
N ALA A 260 6.85 -7.93 -14.68
CA ALA A 260 6.93 -8.72 -15.91
C ALA A 260 8.30 -9.41 -16.07
N ALA A 261 9.37 -8.78 -15.59
CA ALA A 261 10.71 -9.35 -15.61
C ALA A 261 10.87 -10.46 -14.56
N SER A 262 10.13 -10.33 -13.45
CA SER A 262 10.14 -11.28 -12.31
C SER A 262 9.33 -12.53 -12.60
N GLY A 263 8.24 -12.38 -13.36
CA GLY A 263 7.22 -13.39 -13.58
C GLY A 263 6.21 -13.52 -12.42
N ALA A 264 6.31 -12.67 -11.41
CA ALA A 264 5.42 -12.53 -10.27
C ALA A 264 4.98 -11.06 -10.15
N SER A 265 3.71 -10.84 -9.86
CA SER A 265 3.23 -9.50 -9.45
C SER A 265 3.15 -9.37 -7.94
N VAL A 266 3.16 -10.49 -7.21
CA VAL A 266 3.23 -10.47 -5.75
C VAL A 266 4.16 -11.57 -5.27
N TRP A 267 5.11 -11.18 -4.45
CA TRP A 267 6.00 -12.05 -3.69
C TRP A 267 5.52 -12.16 -2.26
N ASN A 268 5.81 -13.28 -1.62
CA ASN A 268 5.65 -13.45 -0.18
C ASN A 268 7.00 -13.39 0.54
N LEU A 269 6.95 -13.28 1.87
CA LEU A 269 8.12 -13.27 2.75
C LEU A 269 9.06 -14.47 2.56
N SER A 270 8.51 -15.64 2.19
CA SER A 270 9.31 -16.83 1.87
C SER A 270 10.10 -16.70 0.56
N GLY A 271 9.92 -15.61 -0.19
CA GLY A 271 10.61 -15.39 -1.45
C GLY A 271 10.04 -16.17 -2.62
N THR A 272 8.83 -16.69 -2.46
CA THR A 272 8.14 -17.46 -3.48
C THR A 272 7.07 -16.61 -4.14
N ASN A 273 6.72 -17.00 -5.36
CA ASN A 273 5.71 -16.30 -6.15
C ASN A 273 4.33 -16.58 -5.52
N TYR A 274 3.77 -15.57 -4.85
CA TYR A 274 2.42 -15.62 -4.30
C TYR A 274 1.38 -15.47 -5.41
N LEU A 275 1.55 -14.44 -6.26
CA LEU A 275 0.68 -14.13 -7.38
C LEU A 275 1.46 -14.04 -8.70
N PRO A 276 1.26 -14.98 -9.65
CA PRO A 276 1.96 -14.95 -10.92
C PRO A 276 1.54 -13.75 -11.77
N HIS A 277 2.52 -13.08 -12.39
CA HIS A 277 2.27 -11.91 -13.23
C HIS A 277 1.26 -12.19 -14.37
N ALA A 278 1.35 -13.37 -14.99
CA ALA A 278 0.42 -13.78 -16.05
C ALA A 278 -1.05 -13.85 -15.62
N LEU A 279 -1.32 -14.08 -14.33
CA LEU A 279 -2.68 -14.11 -13.79
C LEU A 279 -3.23 -12.69 -13.66
N VAL A 280 -2.42 -11.74 -13.16
CA VAL A 280 -2.75 -10.31 -13.10
C VAL A 280 -3.00 -9.76 -14.51
N THR A 281 -2.10 -10.02 -15.47
CA THR A 281 -2.30 -9.64 -16.87
C THR A 281 -3.64 -10.13 -17.41
N SER A 282 -3.97 -11.41 -17.21
CA SER A 282 -5.22 -11.99 -17.71
C SER A 282 -6.46 -11.37 -17.05
N ALA A 283 -6.37 -10.99 -15.78
CA ALA A 283 -7.45 -10.34 -15.06
C ALA A 283 -7.69 -8.91 -15.61
N VAL A 284 -6.62 -8.12 -15.73
CA VAL A 284 -6.69 -6.76 -16.30
C VAL A 284 -7.28 -6.78 -17.71
N GLU A 285 -6.77 -7.65 -18.60
CA GLU A 285 -7.29 -7.76 -19.97
C GLU A 285 -8.75 -8.24 -20.05
N THR A 286 -9.26 -8.91 -19.02
CA THR A 286 -10.67 -9.31 -18.95
C THR A 286 -11.59 -8.10 -18.74
N LEU A 287 -11.14 -7.10 -17.98
CA LEU A 287 -11.91 -5.89 -17.71
C LEU A 287 -11.68 -4.79 -18.74
N LEU A 288 -10.41 -4.51 -19.08
CA LEU A 288 -10.04 -3.42 -19.98
C LEU A 288 -10.04 -3.82 -21.45
N GLY A 289 -10.05 -5.14 -21.72
CA GLY A 289 -9.83 -5.69 -23.06
C GLY A 289 -8.35 -5.95 -23.33
N PRO A 290 -8.01 -6.58 -24.46
CA PRO A 290 -6.63 -6.95 -24.76
C PRO A 290 -5.73 -5.72 -24.88
N ILE A 291 -4.56 -5.76 -24.22
CA ILE A 291 -3.62 -4.66 -24.27
C ILE A 291 -2.94 -4.58 -25.65
N PRO A 292 -2.95 -3.42 -26.32
CA PRO A 292 -2.25 -3.26 -27.59
C PRO A 292 -0.74 -3.45 -27.44
N ALA A 293 -0.10 -4.12 -28.40
CA ALA A 293 1.36 -4.28 -28.40
C ALA A 293 2.13 -2.95 -28.53
N THR A 294 1.43 -1.86 -28.88
CA THR A 294 1.97 -0.50 -28.95
C THR A 294 1.73 0.32 -27.70
N ALA A 295 0.92 -0.16 -26.76
CA ALA A 295 0.72 0.50 -25.48
C ALA A 295 2.01 0.37 -24.64
N PHE A 296 2.33 1.36 -23.82
CA PHE A 296 3.62 1.41 -23.12
C PHE A 296 3.53 2.14 -21.78
N ALA A 297 4.38 1.72 -20.83
CA ALA A 297 4.67 2.47 -19.62
C ALA A 297 5.71 3.55 -19.96
N LEU A 298 5.48 4.79 -19.53
CA LEU A 298 6.30 5.92 -19.96
C LEU A 298 7.75 5.86 -19.43
N PHE A 299 7.95 5.27 -18.26
CA PHE A 299 9.16 5.46 -17.46
C PHE A 299 10.24 4.38 -17.63
N ASP A 300 9.88 3.21 -18.16
CA ASP A 300 10.82 2.09 -18.23
C ASP A 300 10.79 1.31 -19.55
N ASP A 301 10.19 1.90 -20.59
CA ASP A 301 10.10 1.37 -21.96
C ASP A 301 9.36 0.01 -22.09
N ARG A 302 8.68 -0.48 -21.03
CA ARG A 302 7.82 -1.68 -21.11
C ARG A 302 6.68 -1.45 -22.10
N GLN A 303 6.35 -2.50 -22.86
CA GLN A 303 5.31 -2.43 -23.90
C GLN A 303 4.34 -3.61 -23.85
N GLY A 304 3.12 -3.35 -24.31
CA GLY A 304 2.04 -4.33 -24.33
C GLY A 304 1.86 -4.95 -22.93
N PRO A 305 1.67 -6.27 -22.83
CA PRO A 305 1.43 -6.93 -21.55
C PRO A 305 2.51 -6.72 -20.49
N GLN A 306 3.74 -6.39 -20.90
CA GLN A 306 4.82 -6.13 -19.94
C GLN A 306 4.66 -4.80 -19.21
N ALA A 307 3.88 -3.86 -19.76
CA ALA A 307 3.61 -2.58 -19.13
C ALA A 307 2.62 -2.69 -17.96
N ILE A 308 1.97 -3.85 -17.79
CA ILE A 308 1.18 -4.12 -16.60
C ILE A 308 2.17 -4.40 -15.46
N ASN A 309 2.08 -3.60 -14.42
CA ASN A 309 2.91 -3.67 -13.22
C ASN A 309 2.05 -3.22 -12.05
N LEU A 310 2.17 -3.87 -10.92
CA LEU A 310 1.34 -3.58 -9.75
C LEU A 310 2.00 -2.48 -8.90
N ASP A 311 1.25 -1.41 -8.67
CA ASP A 311 1.74 -0.17 -8.02
C ASP A 311 1.10 0.06 -6.64
N ALA A 312 0.05 -0.68 -6.29
CA ALA A 312 -0.56 -0.59 -4.97
C ALA A 312 -1.32 -1.87 -4.66
N MET A 313 -1.39 -2.28 -3.40
CA MET A 313 -1.95 -3.58 -3.02
C MET A 313 -2.54 -3.59 -1.61
N MET A 314 -3.63 -4.32 -1.43
CA MET A 314 -4.08 -4.90 -0.16
C MET A 314 -4.38 -6.40 -0.40
N VAL A 315 -4.12 -7.26 0.59
CA VAL A 315 -4.33 -8.71 0.47
C VAL A 315 -5.26 -9.23 1.56
N SER A 316 -6.24 -10.02 1.13
CA SER A 316 -7.11 -10.80 2.03
C SER A 316 -6.82 -12.28 1.85
N GLU A 317 -5.95 -12.82 2.69
CA GLU A 317 -5.69 -14.25 2.79
C GLU A 317 -6.64 -14.85 3.83
N ARG A 318 -7.66 -15.59 3.38
CA ARG A 318 -8.73 -16.07 4.27
C ARG A 318 -8.57 -17.53 4.66
N VAL A 319 -8.07 -18.35 3.73
CA VAL A 319 -7.93 -19.78 3.90
C VAL A 319 -6.90 -20.30 2.91
N GLY A 320 -5.90 -21.04 3.37
CA GLY A 320 -4.94 -21.64 2.44
C GLY A 320 -3.55 -21.82 3.01
N ASP A 321 -2.60 -22.00 2.11
CA ASP A 321 -1.18 -21.83 2.36
C ASP A 321 -0.84 -20.34 2.24
N SER A 322 -0.25 -19.73 3.27
CA SER A 322 0.06 -18.30 3.27
C SER A 322 1.07 -17.86 2.20
N ASP A 323 1.74 -18.84 1.61
CA ASP A 323 2.69 -18.63 0.52
C ASP A 323 2.05 -18.79 -0.88
N ARG A 324 0.73 -18.97 -0.99
CA ARG A 324 0.05 -19.17 -2.28
C ARG A 324 -1.28 -18.43 -2.36
N PHE A 325 -1.49 -17.74 -3.47
CA PHE A 325 -2.81 -17.21 -3.80
C PHE A 325 -3.75 -18.36 -4.18
N ASP A 326 -4.50 -18.87 -3.21
CA ASP A 326 -5.28 -20.09 -3.38
C ASP A 326 -6.72 -20.01 -2.85
N PHE A 327 -7.51 -21.00 -3.29
CA PHE A 327 -8.88 -21.23 -2.86
C PHE A 327 -8.92 -22.52 -2.05
N ARG A 328 -9.71 -22.56 -0.98
CA ARG A 328 -9.90 -23.73 -0.15
C ARG A 328 -10.49 -24.89 -0.96
N GLY A 329 -9.61 -25.81 -1.35
CA GLY A 329 -9.93 -26.99 -2.14
C GLY A 329 -8.71 -27.62 -2.80
N ALA A 330 -7.59 -26.88 -2.89
CA ALA A 330 -6.36 -27.37 -3.49
C ALA A 330 -5.56 -28.34 -2.58
N HIS A 331 -5.74 -28.30 -1.25
CA HIS A 331 -4.83 -29.01 -0.34
C HIS A 331 -5.42 -29.84 0.80
N ASP A 332 -6.74 -29.88 1.02
CA ASP A 332 -7.29 -30.66 2.14
C ASP A 332 -8.50 -31.53 1.76
N GLU A 333 -8.58 -32.70 2.40
CA GLU A 333 -9.30 -33.88 1.91
C GLU A 333 -10.82 -33.72 1.71
N GLY A 334 -11.29 -34.11 0.52
CA GLY A 334 -12.66 -34.56 0.28
C GLY A 334 -13.69 -33.45 0.06
N LEU A 335 -14.14 -33.33 -1.20
CA LEU A 335 -15.29 -32.55 -1.62
C LEU A 335 -16.50 -32.76 -0.69
N ARG A 336 -16.78 -31.79 0.19
CA ARG A 336 -18.00 -31.78 1.02
C ARG A 336 -19.12 -31.11 0.26
N VAL A 337 -19.99 -31.93 -0.34
CA VAL A 337 -21.25 -31.48 -0.95
C VAL A 337 -22.32 -31.49 0.13
N ASN A 338 -22.96 -30.36 0.41
CA ASN A 338 -24.17 -30.33 1.21
C ASN A 338 -25.42 -30.43 0.31
N PRO A 339 -26.52 -31.06 0.76
CA PRO A 339 -27.67 -31.41 -0.10
C PRO A 339 -28.54 -30.23 -0.56
N GLU A 340 -28.24 -29.01 -0.13
CA GLU A 340 -29.08 -27.82 -0.36
C GLU A 340 -28.52 -26.87 -1.43
N GLY A 341 -27.37 -27.19 -2.04
CA GLY A 341 -26.82 -26.43 -3.18
C GLY A 341 -26.13 -25.14 -2.75
N ILE A 342 -24.85 -25.05 -3.13
CA ILE A 342 -23.90 -23.95 -2.92
C ILE A 342 -23.43 -23.80 -1.47
N ILE A 343 -22.13 -23.99 -1.26
CA ILE A 343 -21.41 -23.63 -0.03
C ILE A 343 -20.01 -23.11 -0.40
N LYS A 344 -19.84 -21.80 -0.20
CA LYS A 344 -18.70 -21.05 0.37
C LYS A 344 -17.58 -20.53 -0.53
N THR A 345 -17.54 -19.20 -0.60
CA THR A 345 -16.42 -18.29 -0.85
C THR A 345 -15.34 -18.36 0.22
N GLU A 346 -14.40 -19.29 0.05
CA GLU A 346 -13.25 -19.44 0.94
C GLU A 346 -11.99 -19.48 0.07
N GLY A 347 -11.54 -18.33 -0.43
CA GLY A 347 -10.26 -18.19 -1.13
C GLY A 347 -9.70 -16.79 -1.00
N ASP A 348 -8.43 -16.64 -1.36
CA ASP A 348 -7.71 -15.39 -1.25
C ASP A 348 -8.24 -14.35 -2.23
N ALA A 349 -8.06 -13.07 -1.87
CA ALA A 349 -8.38 -11.94 -2.72
C ALA A 349 -7.33 -10.84 -2.58
N ILE A 350 -7.22 -10.02 -3.62
CA ILE A 350 -6.32 -8.87 -3.69
C ILE A 350 -7.09 -7.67 -4.23
N LEU A 351 -6.82 -6.50 -3.66
CA LEU A 351 -7.20 -5.19 -4.18
C LEU A 351 -5.91 -4.52 -4.65
N PHE A 352 -5.87 -3.99 -5.87
CA PHE A 352 -4.63 -3.45 -6.43
C PHE A 352 -4.86 -2.35 -7.47
N SER A 353 -3.86 -1.50 -7.70
CA SER A 353 -3.73 -0.68 -8.91
C SER A 353 -2.65 -1.27 -9.82
N ILE A 354 -2.55 -0.75 -11.04
CA ILE A 354 -1.42 -1.03 -11.94
C ILE A 354 -0.89 0.29 -12.47
N SER A 355 0.34 0.31 -12.98
CA SER A 355 0.91 1.52 -13.55
C SER A 355 0.10 2.11 -14.68
N GLN A 356 0.28 3.42 -14.87
CA GLN A 356 -0.27 4.14 -15.98
C GLN A 356 0.30 3.65 -17.32
N ILE A 357 -0.58 3.20 -18.20
CA ILE A 357 -0.23 2.65 -19.52
C ILE A 357 -0.80 3.55 -20.61
N ILE A 358 0.10 4.08 -21.43
CA ILE A 358 -0.23 4.98 -22.54
C ILE A 358 -0.56 4.17 -23.79
N ASP A 359 -1.72 4.47 -24.39
CA ASP A 359 -2.05 4.03 -25.73
C ASP A 359 -2.45 5.25 -26.58
N PRO A 360 -1.55 5.79 -27.43
CA PRO A 360 -1.86 6.91 -28.29
C PRO A 360 -2.99 6.66 -29.31
N ALA A 361 -3.38 5.40 -29.52
CA ALA A 361 -4.50 5.03 -30.36
C ALA A 361 -5.85 5.12 -29.64
N ASP A 362 -5.85 5.09 -28.30
CA ASP A 362 -7.06 5.28 -27.50
C ASP A 362 -7.55 6.74 -27.61
N PRO A 363 -8.87 6.98 -27.73
CA PRO A 363 -9.44 8.32 -27.75
C PRO A 363 -9.01 9.26 -26.62
N ASP A 364 -8.81 8.74 -25.41
CA ASP A 364 -8.31 9.54 -24.27
C ASP A 364 -6.79 9.43 -24.09
N GLY A 365 -6.17 8.42 -24.71
CA GLY A 365 -4.73 8.23 -24.77
C GLY A 365 -4.18 7.27 -23.72
N TYR A 366 -5.04 6.69 -22.89
CA TYR A 366 -4.69 5.73 -21.86
C TYR A 366 -5.31 4.37 -22.18
N TYR A 367 -4.53 3.31 -22.03
CA TYR A 367 -5.10 1.97 -21.86
C TYR A 367 -5.52 1.75 -20.40
N SER A 368 -4.71 2.22 -19.46
CA SER A 368 -5.01 2.33 -18.03
C SER A 368 -4.48 3.67 -17.56
N THR A 369 -5.26 4.37 -16.75
CA THR A 369 -4.88 5.67 -16.22
C THR A 369 -3.94 5.57 -15.02
N GLY A 370 -3.75 4.37 -14.47
CA GLY A 370 -3.02 4.17 -13.21
C GLY A 370 -3.89 4.36 -11.96
N SER A 371 -5.07 4.96 -12.14
CA SER A 371 -6.02 5.26 -11.08
C SER A 371 -7.12 4.22 -10.89
N GLU A 372 -7.19 3.20 -11.75
CA GLU A 372 -8.17 2.13 -11.59
C GLU A 372 -7.80 1.24 -10.40
N LEU A 373 -8.80 0.89 -9.59
CA LEU A 373 -8.62 -0.06 -8.50
C LEU A 373 -9.36 -1.35 -8.82
N PHE A 374 -8.59 -2.43 -8.91
CA PHE A 374 -9.04 -3.77 -9.27
C PHE A 374 -9.19 -4.62 -8.02
N VAL A 375 -10.28 -5.37 -7.92
CA VAL A 375 -10.45 -6.41 -6.92
C VAL A 375 -10.47 -7.74 -7.67
N MET A 376 -9.67 -8.71 -7.21
CA MET A 376 -9.57 -10.03 -7.82
C MET A 376 -9.53 -11.13 -6.76
N ASP A 377 -10.20 -12.24 -7.02
CA ASP A 377 -10.12 -13.44 -6.19
C ASP A 377 -9.20 -14.53 -6.78
N SER A 378 -8.92 -15.52 -5.94
CA SER A 378 -8.10 -16.70 -6.24
C SER A 378 -8.66 -17.64 -7.32
N VAL A 379 -9.91 -17.46 -7.75
CA VAL A 379 -10.48 -18.19 -8.89
C VAL A 379 -10.44 -17.38 -10.19
N GLY A 380 -9.91 -16.15 -10.16
CA GLY A 380 -9.68 -15.27 -11.30
C GLY A 380 -10.89 -14.41 -11.68
N VAL A 381 -11.89 -14.30 -10.80
CA VAL A 381 -12.96 -13.29 -10.96
C VAL A 381 -12.38 -11.94 -10.57
N VAL A 382 -12.61 -10.95 -11.42
CA VAL A 382 -12.05 -9.60 -11.27
C VAL A 382 -13.13 -8.55 -11.56
N GLY A 383 -13.06 -7.43 -10.85
CA GLY A 383 -13.95 -6.27 -10.99
C GLY A 383 -13.25 -4.99 -10.54
N PHE A 384 -13.90 -3.84 -10.74
CA PHE A 384 -13.44 -2.59 -10.14
C PHE A 384 -13.93 -2.47 -8.69
N LEU A 385 -13.14 -1.83 -7.84
CA LEU A 385 -13.57 -1.47 -6.49
C LEU A 385 -14.79 -0.54 -6.58
N ARG A 386 -15.85 -0.89 -5.86
CA ARG A 386 -16.95 0.04 -5.55
C ARG A 386 -16.66 0.65 -4.18
N HIS A 387 -16.33 1.94 -4.17
CA HIS A 387 -16.01 2.69 -2.97
C HIS A 387 -16.36 4.16 -3.17
N GLY A 388 -16.61 4.89 -2.09
CA GLY A 388 -16.91 6.32 -2.15
C GLY A 388 -18.17 6.62 -2.95
N GLY A 389 -19.13 5.68 -3.06
CA GLY A 389 -20.35 5.84 -3.83
C GLY A 389 -20.20 5.76 -5.36
N HIS A 390 -19.03 5.37 -5.89
CA HIS A 390 -18.79 5.15 -7.32
C HIS A 390 -17.97 3.88 -7.57
N LEU A 391 -17.66 3.62 -8.85
CA LEU A 391 -16.66 2.63 -9.24
C LEU A 391 -15.32 3.35 -9.42
N TRP A 392 -14.24 2.73 -8.98
CA TRP A 392 -12.87 3.15 -9.27
C TRP A 392 -12.43 2.60 -10.62
N ASP A 393 -13.14 3.04 -11.67
CA ASP A 393 -12.90 2.66 -13.05
C ASP A 393 -12.25 3.79 -13.86
N HIS A 394 -11.85 3.48 -15.10
CA HIS A 394 -11.23 4.44 -16.04
C HIS A 394 -12.09 5.70 -16.24
N GLY A 395 -13.42 5.55 -16.23
CA GLY A 395 -14.34 6.67 -16.38
C GLY A 395 -14.30 7.63 -15.19
N TYR A 396 -14.23 7.09 -13.97
CA TYR A 396 -14.03 7.87 -12.76
C TYR A 396 -12.69 8.60 -12.78
N ALA A 397 -11.60 7.90 -13.11
CA ALA A 397 -10.27 8.49 -13.15
C ALA A 397 -10.20 9.72 -14.07
N LEU A 398 -10.71 9.60 -15.30
CA LEU A 398 -10.75 10.72 -16.26
C LEU A 398 -11.71 11.85 -15.85
N GLY A 399 -12.76 11.54 -15.10
CA GLY A 399 -13.78 12.51 -14.69
C GLY A 399 -13.42 13.27 -13.41
N ALA A 400 -12.69 12.64 -12.49
CA ALA A 400 -12.54 13.11 -11.13
C ALA A 400 -11.09 13.21 -10.64
N LEU A 401 -10.17 12.42 -11.19
CA LEU A 401 -8.79 12.33 -10.69
C LEU A 401 -7.76 13.04 -11.59
N ARG A 402 -8.22 13.84 -12.56
CA ARG A 402 -7.34 14.68 -13.37
C ARG A 402 -6.85 15.88 -12.57
N LEU A 403 -5.57 16.20 -12.71
CA LEU A 403 -5.00 17.41 -12.13
C LEU A 403 -5.54 18.65 -12.84
N VAL A 404 -5.71 19.73 -12.09
CA VAL A 404 -6.04 21.06 -12.60
C VAL A 404 -4.77 21.91 -12.61
N GLY A 405 -4.43 22.48 -13.76
CA GLY A 405 -3.27 23.33 -13.92
C GLY A 405 -3.41 24.67 -13.18
N GLU A 406 -2.31 25.41 -13.02
CA GLU A 406 -2.28 26.69 -12.28
C GLU A 406 -3.27 27.75 -12.78
N ASN A 407 -3.70 27.64 -14.04
CA ASN A 407 -4.68 28.54 -14.66
C ASN A 407 -6.14 28.13 -14.42
N GLY A 408 -6.38 27.04 -13.70
CA GLY A 408 -7.71 26.48 -13.46
C GLY A 408 -8.28 25.66 -14.62
N GLU A 409 -7.44 25.29 -15.60
CA GLU A 409 -7.81 24.40 -16.71
C GLU A 409 -7.51 22.95 -16.34
N GLU A 410 -8.44 22.04 -16.64
CA GLU A 410 -8.19 20.59 -16.52
C GLU A 410 -7.01 20.21 -17.41
N THR A 411 -6.08 19.45 -16.83
CA THR A 411 -4.99 18.85 -17.59
C THR A 411 -5.42 17.50 -18.14
N GLU A 412 -4.67 17.01 -19.12
CA GLU A 412 -4.75 15.61 -19.54
C GLU A 412 -3.80 14.74 -18.72
N THR A 413 -3.62 15.07 -17.45
CA THR A 413 -2.74 14.37 -16.54
C THR A 413 -3.61 13.78 -15.43
N VAL A 414 -3.63 12.45 -15.34
CA VAL A 414 -4.38 11.68 -14.34
C VAL A 414 -3.37 11.14 -13.33
N ILE A 415 -3.68 11.21 -12.05
CA ILE A 415 -2.81 10.62 -11.01
C ILE A 415 -2.66 9.11 -11.25
N ASP A 416 -1.51 8.56 -10.86
CA ASP A 416 -1.22 7.13 -10.88
C ASP A 416 -1.18 6.65 -9.42
N ILE A 417 -1.97 5.65 -9.04
CA ILE A 417 -2.09 5.25 -7.64
C ILE A 417 -0.92 4.35 -7.27
N ASN A 418 -0.08 4.81 -6.34
CA ASN A 418 1.18 4.17 -5.98
C ASN A 418 1.21 3.54 -4.58
N ALA A 419 0.12 3.68 -3.83
CA ALA A 419 -0.10 2.97 -2.58
C ALA A 419 -1.59 3.06 -2.29
N LEU A 420 -2.12 2.03 -1.65
CA LEU A 420 -3.50 2.01 -1.19
C LEU A 420 -3.56 1.24 0.12
N GLU A 421 -4.47 1.65 0.98
CA GLU A 421 -4.77 0.95 2.23
C GLU A 421 -6.15 1.38 2.75
N ALA A 422 -6.65 0.79 3.82
CA ALA A 422 -7.88 1.23 4.46
C ALA A 422 -7.67 1.87 5.84
N VAL A 423 -8.55 2.82 6.16
CA VAL A 423 -8.63 3.43 7.48
C VAL A 423 -10.07 3.54 7.94
N ALA A 424 -10.28 3.43 9.24
CA ALA A 424 -11.62 3.50 9.82
C ALA A 424 -11.69 4.53 10.96
N ASP A 425 -12.82 4.55 11.67
CA ASP A 425 -13.15 5.51 12.72
C ASP A 425 -12.44 5.16 14.05
N HIS A 426 -12.40 6.13 14.95
CA HIS A 426 -11.90 6.04 16.32
C HIS A 426 -12.99 5.57 17.32
N GLY A 427 -14.21 5.27 16.86
CA GLY A 427 -15.33 4.87 17.72
C GLY A 427 -16.25 3.85 17.07
N GLU A 428 -16.73 2.88 17.86
CA GLU A 428 -17.69 1.84 17.47
C GLU A 428 -18.94 2.42 16.78
N ALA A 429 -18.96 2.57 15.45
CA ALA A 429 -20.21 2.44 14.71
C ALA A 429 -20.26 0.99 14.19
N PRO A 430 -20.83 0.04 14.96
CA PRO A 430 -20.95 -1.32 14.49
C PRO A 430 -21.81 -1.32 13.23
N VAL A 431 -21.25 -1.74 12.09
CA VAL A 431 -22.04 -2.08 10.92
C VAL A 431 -22.88 -3.30 11.26
N LEU A 432 -24.18 -3.25 10.98
CA LEU A 432 -25.08 -4.36 11.21
C LEU A 432 -25.15 -5.24 9.97
N THR A 433 -24.85 -6.52 10.13
CA THR A 433 -25.07 -7.49 9.05
C THR A 433 -26.53 -7.45 8.59
N GLY A 434 -26.76 -7.23 7.29
CA GLY A 434 -28.10 -7.09 6.69
C GLY A 434 -28.62 -5.65 6.57
N ASP A 435 -27.88 -4.65 7.03
CA ASP A 435 -28.15 -3.22 6.82
C ASP A 435 -27.61 -2.80 5.44
N TYR A 436 -28.20 -3.28 4.36
CA TYR A 436 -27.74 -3.08 2.99
C TYR A 436 -27.80 -1.64 2.46
N ASN A 437 -28.53 -0.75 3.13
CA ASN A 437 -28.45 0.69 2.88
C ASN A 437 -27.62 1.44 3.93
N LEU A 438 -27.08 0.70 4.90
CA LEU A 438 -26.10 1.11 5.88
C LEU A 438 -26.50 2.36 6.68
N ASN A 439 -27.79 2.48 7.01
CA ASN A 439 -28.32 3.63 7.76
C ASN A 439 -28.27 3.45 9.28
N GLY A 440 -27.66 2.35 9.75
CA GLY A 440 -27.56 1.96 11.15
C GLY A 440 -28.78 1.21 11.67
N VAL A 441 -29.72 0.80 10.82
CA VAL A 441 -30.86 -0.04 11.16
C VAL A 441 -31.20 -1.03 10.04
N VAL A 442 -31.30 -2.31 10.40
CA VAL A 442 -31.78 -3.34 9.47
C VAL A 442 -33.30 -3.28 9.39
N ASP A 443 -33.86 -2.68 8.34
CA ASP A 443 -35.30 -2.50 8.15
C ASP A 443 -35.78 -2.83 6.72
N ALA A 444 -36.97 -2.33 6.37
CA ALA A 444 -37.60 -2.63 5.07
C ALA A 444 -36.92 -1.90 3.89
N ALA A 445 -36.11 -0.88 4.13
CA ALA A 445 -35.32 -0.21 3.10
C ALA A 445 -34.18 -1.12 2.62
N ASP A 446 -33.54 -1.88 3.50
CA ASP A 446 -32.51 -2.87 3.12
C ASP A 446 -33.07 -3.97 2.23
N PHE A 447 -34.30 -4.40 2.51
CA PHE A 447 -35.00 -5.34 1.64
C PHE A 447 -35.17 -4.81 0.22
N THR A 448 -35.35 -3.50 0.05
CA THR A 448 -35.45 -2.92 -1.30
C THR A 448 -34.11 -2.96 -2.02
N VAL A 449 -32.99 -2.71 -1.32
CA VAL A 449 -31.64 -2.87 -1.88
C VAL A 449 -31.45 -4.31 -2.36
N TRP A 450 -31.67 -5.29 -1.49
CA TRP A 450 -31.56 -6.72 -1.84
C TRP A 450 -32.45 -7.11 -3.01
N ARG A 451 -33.71 -6.70 -3.00
CA ARG A 451 -34.66 -7.10 -4.04
C ARG A 451 -34.30 -6.50 -5.39
N ASP A 452 -33.80 -5.27 -5.42
CA ASP A 452 -33.43 -4.59 -6.64
C ASP A 452 -32.11 -5.14 -7.22
N SER A 453 -31.26 -5.75 -6.39
CA SER A 453 -30.03 -6.42 -6.81
C SER A 453 -30.14 -7.95 -6.89
N MET A 454 -31.31 -8.56 -6.69
CA MET A 454 -31.48 -10.02 -6.67
C MET A 454 -30.98 -10.68 -7.96
N GLY A 455 -30.04 -11.62 -7.84
CA GLY A 455 -29.39 -12.32 -8.94
C GLY A 455 -28.22 -11.56 -9.57
N ALA A 456 -27.83 -10.40 -9.01
CA ALA A 456 -26.58 -9.74 -9.36
C ALA A 456 -25.39 -10.63 -8.95
N THR A 457 -24.34 -10.60 -9.76
CA THR A 457 -23.09 -11.33 -9.52
C THR A 457 -21.91 -10.40 -9.73
N GLY A 458 -20.87 -10.52 -8.92
CA GLY A 458 -19.66 -9.70 -9.01
C GLY A 458 -19.22 -9.15 -7.65
N LEU A 459 -18.13 -8.39 -7.67
CA LEU A 459 -17.50 -7.81 -6.49
C LEU A 459 -18.21 -6.50 -6.07
N GLY A 460 -18.19 -6.19 -4.77
CA GLY A 460 -18.71 -4.94 -4.23
C GLY A 460 -20.23 -4.78 -4.32
N LEU A 461 -20.99 -5.87 -4.21
CA LEU A 461 -22.45 -5.83 -4.23
C LEU A 461 -23.01 -5.44 -2.86
N ALA A 462 -23.74 -4.33 -2.79
CA ALA A 462 -24.25 -3.78 -1.52
C ALA A 462 -25.15 -4.74 -0.71
N ALA A 463 -25.86 -5.66 -1.37
CA ALA A 463 -26.74 -6.62 -0.72
C ALA A 463 -26.21 -8.06 -0.69
N ASP A 464 -24.92 -8.25 -0.99
CA ASP A 464 -24.22 -9.52 -0.81
C ASP A 464 -23.71 -9.58 0.64
N GLY A 465 -24.56 -10.06 1.54
CA GLY A 465 -24.31 -10.06 2.98
C GLY A 465 -23.47 -11.23 3.48
N ASN A 466 -23.25 -12.25 2.66
CA ASN A 466 -22.29 -13.33 2.93
C ASN A 466 -20.99 -13.18 2.14
N PHE A 467 -20.87 -12.17 1.29
CA PHE A 467 -19.71 -11.89 0.44
C PHE A 467 -19.39 -13.07 -0.47
N ASP A 468 -20.42 -13.69 -1.03
CA ASP A 468 -20.25 -14.79 -1.98
C ASP A 468 -20.20 -14.36 -3.46
N MET A 469 -20.18 -13.05 -3.68
CA MET A 469 -20.24 -12.37 -4.97
C MET A 469 -21.55 -12.61 -5.72
N VAL A 470 -22.61 -13.05 -5.04
CA VAL A 470 -23.93 -13.28 -5.61
C VAL A 470 -24.99 -12.77 -4.65
N VAL A 471 -25.86 -11.87 -5.12
CA VAL A 471 -27.04 -11.49 -4.31
C VAL A 471 -28.14 -12.53 -4.50
N ASP A 472 -28.40 -13.37 -3.50
CA ASP A 472 -29.37 -14.46 -3.58
C ASP A 472 -30.26 -14.64 -2.33
N ALA A 473 -30.84 -15.82 -2.16
CA ALA A 473 -31.73 -16.12 -1.05
C ALA A 473 -31.03 -16.23 0.31
N VAL A 474 -29.71 -16.46 0.33
CA VAL A 474 -28.86 -16.46 1.52
C VAL A 474 -28.79 -15.05 2.10
N ASP A 475 -28.60 -14.04 1.27
CA ASP A 475 -28.59 -12.63 1.69
C ASP A 475 -29.93 -12.19 2.24
N TYR A 476 -31.01 -12.60 1.60
CA TYR A 476 -32.34 -12.39 2.14
C TYR A 476 -32.51 -13.01 3.53
N ALA A 477 -31.95 -14.21 3.75
CA ALA A 477 -32.00 -14.86 5.05
C ALA A 477 -31.16 -14.11 6.09
N ILE A 478 -30.03 -13.53 5.69
CA ILE A 478 -29.17 -12.67 6.52
C ILE A 478 -29.93 -11.42 6.94
N TRP A 479 -30.46 -10.64 5.99
CA TRP A 479 -31.32 -9.49 6.28
C TRP A 479 -32.47 -9.87 7.23
N ARG A 480 -33.19 -10.94 6.92
CA ARG A 480 -34.33 -11.40 7.72
C ARG A 480 -33.92 -11.77 9.15
N SER A 481 -32.74 -12.36 9.33
CA SER A 481 -32.24 -12.77 10.64
C SER A 481 -31.83 -11.60 11.53
N ASN A 482 -31.46 -10.48 10.90
CA ASN A 482 -31.04 -9.26 11.58
C ASN A 482 -32.11 -8.16 11.57
N PHE A 483 -33.29 -8.39 10.97
CA PHE A 483 -34.36 -7.39 10.89
C PHE A 483 -34.73 -6.82 12.26
N GLY A 484 -34.66 -5.49 12.36
CA GLY A 484 -34.91 -4.72 13.59
C GLY A 484 -33.68 -4.52 14.47
N MET A 485 -32.50 -5.04 14.08
CA MET A 485 -31.23 -4.65 14.71
C MET A 485 -30.96 -3.17 14.42
N THR A 486 -30.47 -2.47 15.44
CA THR A 486 -30.12 -1.04 15.36
C THR A 486 -28.79 -0.81 16.02
N VAL A 487 -27.96 0.06 15.45
CA VAL A 487 -26.71 0.49 16.08
C VAL A 487 -27.05 1.17 17.40
N PRO A 488 -26.47 0.75 18.54
CA PRO A 488 -26.70 1.43 19.80
C PRO A 488 -26.27 2.90 19.67
N SER A 489 -27.20 3.85 19.89
CA SER A 489 -26.82 5.26 19.94
C SER A 489 -25.76 5.45 21.03
N PRO A 490 -24.67 6.21 20.76
CA PRO A 490 -23.63 6.43 21.74
C PRO A 490 -24.24 7.01 23.01
N ALA A 491 -24.07 6.31 24.13
CA ALA A 491 -24.44 6.83 25.43
C ALA A 491 -23.57 8.07 25.71
N THR A 492 -24.14 9.27 25.59
CA THR A 492 -23.46 10.50 26.00
C THR A 492 -23.25 10.48 27.51
N SER A 493 -22.16 9.86 27.95
CA SER A 493 -21.65 9.95 29.32
C SER A 493 -20.42 10.84 29.37
N MET A 494 -20.55 12.05 28.83
CA MET A 494 -19.66 13.13 29.25
C MET A 494 -20.05 13.52 30.67
N ALA A 495 -19.30 13.02 31.66
CA ALA A 495 -19.22 13.65 32.96
C ALA A 495 -18.71 15.08 32.72
N VAL A 496 -19.64 16.04 32.72
CA VAL A 496 -19.33 17.47 32.69
C VAL A 496 -18.44 17.75 33.91
N PRO A 497 -17.17 18.16 33.75
CA PRO A 497 -16.37 18.61 34.87
C PRO A 497 -17.13 19.80 35.48
N GLU A 498 -17.55 19.68 36.73
CA GLU A 498 -18.27 20.76 37.40
C GLU A 498 -17.42 22.04 37.28
N PRO A 499 -17.95 23.12 36.66
CA PRO A 499 -17.16 24.31 36.43
C PRO A 499 -16.74 24.91 37.77
N ALA A 500 -15.66 25.68 37.76
CA ALA A 500 -15.05 26.42 38.87
C ALA A 500 -16.00 27.35 39.69
N ALA A 501 -17.32 27.24 39.54
CA ALA A 501 -18.35 27.89 40.32
C ALA A 501 -18.21 27.65 41.83
N ALA A 502 -17.86 26.44 42.28
CA ALA A 502 -17.57 26.19 43.69
C ALA A 502 -16.33 26.98 44.17
N GLY A 503 -15.30 27.05 43.32
CA GLY A 503 -14.08 27.84 43.58
C GLY A 503 -14.34 29.35 43.62
N LEU A 504 -15.15 29.87 42.69
CA LEU A 504 -15.56 31.27 42.63
C LEU A 504 -16.47 31.66 43.81
N LEU A 505 -17.36 30.77 44.25
CA LEU A 505 -18.21 30.99 45.42
C LEU A 505 -17.36 31.04 46.70
N LEU A 506 -16.40 30.14 46.85
CA LEU A 506 -15.47 30.13 47.99
C LEU A 506 -14.56 31.38 47.99
N ALA A 507 -14.06 31.80 46.83
CA ALA A 507 -13.28 33.03 46.68
C ALA A 507 -14.11 34.28 47.00
N ALA A 508 -15.37 34.33 46.58
CA ALA A 508 -16.29 35.44 46.88
C ALA A 508 -16.61 35.52 48.37
N VAL A 509 -16.87 34.38 49.03
CA VAL A 509 -17.12 34.33 50.48
C VAL A 509 -15.87 34.74 51.26
N ALA A 510 -14.68 34.27 50.86
CA ALA A 510 -13.42 34.68 51.46
C ALA A 510 -13.16 36.19 51.33
N GLY A 511 -13.45 36.78 50.17
CA GLY A 511 -13.32 38.23 49.95
C GLY A 511 -14.26 39.07 50.82
N VAL A 512 -15.49 38.61 51.05
CA VAL A 512 -16.46 39.29 51.94
C VAL A 512 -16.03 39.20 53.41
N LEU A 513 -15.51 38.05 53.85
CA LEU A 513 -15.02 37.86 55.22
C LEU A 513 -13.74 38.65 55.50
N ALA A 514 -12.84 38.78 54.53
CA ALA A 514 -11.62 39.57 54.66
C ALA A 514 -11.92 41.07 54.80
N ARG A 515 -12.88 41.61 54.03
CA ARG A 515 -13.31 43.02 54.12
C ARG A 515 -13.91 43.39 55.49
N ARG A 516 -14.53 42.44 56.19
CA ARG A 516 -15.10 42.68 57.53
C ARG A 516 -14.06 42.77 58.65
N ARG A 517 -12.83 42.27 58.43
CA ARG A 517 -11.74 42.34 59.41
C ARG A 517 -10.91 43.63 59.34
N SER A 518 -11.04 44.41 58.28
CA SER A 518 -10.31 45.67 58.09
C SER A 518 -11.09 46.92 58.56
N ALA A 519 -12.24 46.75 59.20
CA ALA A 519 -13.14 47.84 59.62
C ALA A 519 -13.37 47.90 61.15
N CYS A 520 -12.44 47.38 61.96
CA CYS A 520 -12.39 47.57 63.41
C CYS A 520 -11.11 48.28 63.82
#